data_AF-Q385F0-F1
#
_entry.id   AF-Q385F0-F1
#
_cell.length_a   1.000
_cell.length_b   1.000
_cell.length_c   1.000
_cell.angle_alpha   90.00
_cell.angle_beta   90.00
_cell.angle_gamma   90.00
#
_symmetry.space_group_name_H-M   'P 1'
#
loop_
_entity.id
_entity.type
_entity.pdbx_description
1 polymer ?
#
loop_
_entity_poly.entity_id
_entity_poly.type
_entity_poly.pdbx_seq_one_letter_code
_entity_poly.pdbx_strand_id
1 'polypeptide(L)'
;MTPVLHDALFKLLGVHEGSRLQEKIINSSRLLIAGVEGTECPPKPAAVIDLWSSEVERRTVAERQLASIWIAAKFWGSSLQRVSLSTLVTDLLYRFCVDAQQGSEGVCAGSWNDTMEMVNRLHEAEMVLLRRQRFVVPGVSVGIA
;
A
#
# COMPACT_ATOMS: atom_id res chain seq x y z
N MET A 1 2.53 -16.65 -9.61
CA MET A 1 1.42 -15.66 -9.52
C MET A 1 1.93 -14.51 -8.70
N THR A 2 1.93 -13.28 -9.22
CA THR A 2 2.38 -12.12 -8.44
C THR A 2 1.40 -11.86 -7.29
N PRO A 3 1.88 -11.70 -6.04
CA PRO A 3 0.97 -11.47 -4.92
C PRO A 3 0.21 -10.16 -5.12
N VAL A 4 -1.09 -10.19 -4.82
CA VAL A 4 -1.92 -8.98 -4.77
C VAL A 4 -1.37 -8.09 -3.65
N LEU A 5 -1.23 -6.79 -3.94
CA LEU A 5 -0.58 -5.84 -3.06
C LEU A 5 -1.21 -5.80 -1.66
N HIS A 6 -2.55 -5.87 -1.62
CA HIS A 6 -3.32 -5.89 -0.38
C HIS A 6 -2.94 -7.09 0.50
N ASP A 7 -2.86 -8.28 -0.08
CA ASP A 7 -2.57 -9.51 0.66
C ASP A 7 -1.13 -9.53 1.16
N ALA A 8 -0.20 -9.07 0.32
CA ALA A 8 1.20 -8.93 0.70
C ALA A 8 1.33 -8.00 1.91
N LEU A 9 0.65 -6.85 1.85
CA LEU A 9 0.67 -5.85 2.91
C LEU A 9 0.00 -6.34 4.20
N PHE A 10 -1.18 -6.95 4.14
CA PHE A 10 -1.84 -7.48 5.34
C PHE A 10 -1.00 -8.55 6.04
N LYS A 11 -0.33 -9.42 5.26
CA LYS A 11 0.63 -10.38 5.82
C LYS A 11 1.81 -9.69 6.52
N LEU A 12 2.33 -8.59 5.97
CA LEU A 12 3.43 -7.83 6.60
C LEU A 12 2.98 -7.09 7.86
N LEU A 13 1.75 -6.57 7.85
CA LEU A 13 1.16 -5.88 8.99
C LEU A 13 0.64 -6.83 10.08
N GLY A 14 0.70 -8.15 9.86
CA GLY A 14 0.15 -9.14 10.78
C GLY A 14 -1.37 -9.09 10.93
N VAL A 15 -2.08 -8.55 9.93
CA VAL A 15 -3.54 -8.50 9.91
C VAL A 15 -4.08 -9.84 9.41
N HIS A 16 -4.86 -10.52 10.25
CA HIS A 16 -5.44 -11.82 9.91
C HIS A 16 -6.47 -11.70 8.78
N GLU A 17 -6.40 -12.62 7.82
CA GLU A 17 -7.35 -12.71 6.70
C GLU A 17 -8.77 -13.01 7.21
N GLY A 18 -9.77 -12.34 6.66
CA GLY A 18 -11.17 -12.43 7.09
C GLY A 18 -11.46 -11.75 8.44
N SER A 19 -10.50 -11.04 9.03
CA SER A 19 -10.76 -10.28 10.25
C SER A 19 -11.60 -9.03 9.98
N ARG A 20 -12.42 -8.62 10.94
CA ARG A 20 -13.15 -7.33 10.90
C ARG A 20 -12.21 -6.13 10.72
N LEU A 21 -10.97 -6.25 11.21
CA LEU A 21 -9.94 -5.22 11.03
C LEU A 21 -9.54 -5.09 9.56
N GLN A 22 -9.32 -6.22 8.87
CA GLN A 22 -9.01 -6.24 7.44
C GLN A 22 -10.13 -5.56 6.63
N GLU A 23 -11.39 -5.90 6.89
CA GLU A 23 -12.55 -5.30 6.21
C GLU A 23 -12.60 -3.79 6.40
N LYS A 24 -12.40 -3.33 7.64
CA LYS A 24 -12.36 -1.90 7.99
C LYS A 24 -11.24 -1.16 7.26
N ILE A 25 -10.05 -1.73 7.22
CA ILE A 25 -8.90 -1.16 6.51
C ILE A 25 -9.20 -1.08 5.01
N ILE A 26 -9.70 -2.16 4.40
CA ILE A 26 -10.07 -2.19 2.98
C ILE A 26 -11.13 -1.13 2.67
N ASN A 27 -12.16 -1.03 3.50
CA ASN A 27 -13.25 -0.07 3.29
C ASN A 27 -12.75 1.38 3.38
N SER A 28 -12.01 1.73 4.44
CA SER A 28 -11.40 3.06 4.57
C SER A 28 -10.45 3.37 3.41
N SER A 29 -9.63 2.40 3.00
CA SER A 29 -8.73 2.53 1.86
C SER A 29 -9.49 2.82 0.54
N ARG A 30 -10.59 2.11 0.28
CA ARG A 30 -11.43 2.35 -0.90
C ARG A 30 -12.02 3.76 -0.89
N LEU A 31 -12.53 4.21 0.25
CA LEU A 31 -13.09 5.55 0.40
C LEU A 31 -12.03 6.65 0.21
N LEU A 32 -10.79 6.43 0.68
CA LEU A 32 -9.67 7.34 0.45
C LEU A 32 -9.41 7.54 -1.05
N ILE A 33 -9.36 6.44 -1.81
CA ILE A 33 -9.13 6.48 -3.27
C ILE A 33 -10.34 7.07 -4.01
N ALA A 34 -11.57 6.70 -3.64
CA ALA A 34 -12.77 7.19 -4.31
C ALA A 34 -12.88 8.72 -4.26
N GLY A 35 -12.53 9.34 -3.14
CA GLY A 35 -12.52 10.82 -3.05
C GLY A 35 -11.37 11.48 -3.82
N VAL A 36 -10.39 10.72 -4.33
CA VAL A 36 -9.33 11.21 -5.20
C VAL A 36 -9.78 11.17 -6.65
N GLU A 37 -10.31 10.04 -7.10
CA GLU A 37 -10.57 9.85 -8.54
C GLU A 37 -11.94 10.39 -8.99
N GLY A 38 -12.83 10.75 -8.05
CA GLY A 38 -14.18 11.22 -8.38
C GLY A 38 -15.01 10.16 -9.12
N THR A 39 -14.48 8.96 -9.24
CA THR A 39 -15.03 7.80 -9.93
C THR A 39 -15.39 6.75 -8.90
N GLU A 40 -16.63 6.30 -8.95
CA GLU A 40 -17.18 5.21 -8.12
C GLU A 40 -16.60 3.82 -8.48
N CYS A 41 -15.63 3.76 -9.40
CA CYS A 41 -15.10 2.50 -9.88
C CYS A 41 -14.00 2.02 -8.92
N PRO A 42 -14.15 0.83 -8.29
CA PRO A 42 -13.11 0.30 -7.42
C PRO A 42 -11.84 0.08 -8.27
N PRO A 43 -10.68 0.61 -7.85
CA PRO A 43 -9.47 0.45 -8.63
C PRO A 43 -9.14 -1.06 -8.72
N LYS A 44 -8.76 -1.52 -9.93
CA LYS A 44 -8.37 -2.92 -10.15
C LYS A 44 -7.28 -3.30 -9.14
N PRO A 45 -7.29 -4.52 -8.56
CA PRO A 45 -6.27 -4.92 -7.60
C PRO A 45 -4.88 -4.83 -8.25
N ALA A 46 -4.00 -4.01 -7.68
CA ALA A 46 -2.62 -3.94 -8.14
C ALA A 46 -1.82 -5.13 -7.59
N ALA A 47 -0.85 -5.57 -8.37
CA ALA A 47 0.14 -6.54 -7.95
C ALA A 47 1.37 -5.83 -7.35
N VAL A 48 2.15 -6.53 -6.52
CA VAL A 48 3.38 -5.95 -5.95
C VAL A 48 4.37 -5.49 -7.05
N ILE A 49 4.44 -6.21 -8.18
CA ILE A 49 5.30 -5.82 -9.32
C ILE A 49 4.93 -4.45 -9.92
N ASP A 50 3.69 -4.02 -9.79
CA ASP A 50 3.20 -2.79 -10.41
C ASP A 50 3.86 -1.56 -9.79
N LEU A 51 4.30 -1.65 -8.53
CA LEU A 51 5.08 -0.61 -7.86
C LEU A 51 6.40 -0.27 -8.58
N TRP A 52 7.00 -1.26 -9.25
CA TRP A 52 8.23 -1.06 -10.03
C TRP A 52 7.98 -1.06 -11.54
N SER A 53 6.73 -0.88 -11.97
CA SER A 53 6.42 -0.78 -13.39
C SER A 53 7.06 0.46 -14.02
N SER A 54 7.52 0.30 -15.27
CA SER A 54 7.94 1.41 -16.13
C SER A 54 6.73 2.23 -16.63
N GLU A 55 5.53 1.64 -16.63
CA GLU A 55 4.29 2.31 -16.98
C GLU A 55 3.83 3.18 -15.81
N VAL A 56 3.91 4.51 -15.99
CA VAL A 56 3.64 5.49 -14.93
C VAL A 56 2.22 5.35 -14.37
N GLU A 57 1.21 5.18 -15.23
CA GLU A 57 -0.18 5.04 -14.78
C GLU A 57 -0.37 3.82 -13.89
N ARG A 58 0.16 2.67 -14.31
CA ARG A 58 0.09 1.42 -13.55
C ARG A 58 0.80 1.56 -12.21
N ARG A 59 1.99 2.15 -12.21
CA ARG A 59 2.76 2.41 -11.00
C ARG A 59 2.02 3.35 -10.04
N THR A 60 1.48 4.45 -10.54
CA THR A 60 0.71 5.41 -9.72
C THR A 60 -0.53 4.78 -9.10
N VAL A 61 -1.23 3.89 -9.81
CA VAL A 61 -2.36 3.14 -9.22
C VAL A 61 -1.89 2.25 -8.07
N ALA A 62 -0.80 1.50 -8.25
CA ALA A 62 -0.24 0.64 -7.21
C ALA A 62 0.24 1.45 -5.99
N GLU A 63 0.94 2.57 -6.21
CA GLU A 63 1.40 3.49 -5.17
C GLU A 63 0.23 4.05 -4.35
N ARG A 64 -0.85 4.49 -5.04
CA ARG A 64 -2.05 5.00 -4.36
C ARG A 64 -2.74 3.92 -3.54
N GLN A 65 -2.88 2.71 -4.07
CA GLN A 65 -3.45 1.58 -3.32
C GLN A 65 -2.62 1.22 -2.10
N LEU A 66 -1.30 1.17 -2.24
CA LEU A 66 -0.41 0.91 -1.11
C LEU A 66 -0.53 2.01 -0.05
N ALA A 67 -0.46 3.28 -0.47
CA ALA A 67 -0.57 4.43 0.41
C ALA A 67 -1.94 4.49 1.12
N SER A 68 -3.04 4.20 0.43
CA SER A 68 -4.38 4.25 1.03
C SER A 68 -4.59 3.15 2.08
N ILE A 69 -4.08 1.94 1.83
CA ILE A 69 -4.15 0.87 2.82
C ILE A 69 -3.25 1.17 4.00
N TRP A 70 -2.04 1.66 3.74
CA TRP A 70 -1.10 2.05 4.78
C TRP A 70 -1.67 3.17 5.67
N ILE A 71 -2.31 4.20 5.10
CA ILE A 71 -3.05 5.22 5.86
C ILE A 71 -4.16 4.57 6.67
N ALA A 72 -5.01 3.75 6.06
CA ALA A 72 -6.12 3.12 6.78
C ALA A 72 -5.62 2.24 7.94
N ALA A 73 -4.54 1.47 7.74
CA ALA A 73 -3.90 0.65 8.76
C ALA A 73 -3.35 1.48 9.92
N LYS A 74 -2.71 2.64 9.63
CA LYS A 74 -2.27 3.60 10.65
C LYS A 74 -3.41 4.03 11.57
N PHE A 75 -4.54 4.38 10.98
CA PHE A 75 -5.66 4.94 11.72
C PHE A 75 -6.52 3.91 12.45
N TRP A 76 -6.61 2.67 11.93
CA TRP A 76 -7.30 1.58 12.62
C TRP A 76 -6.47 0.93 13.74
N GLY A 77 -5.26 1.43 14.00
CA GLY A 77 -4.46 0.99 15.13
C GLY A 77 -3.88 -0.41 14.97
N SER A 78 -3.70 -0.91 13.73
CA SER A 78 -2.76 -2.03 13.53
C SER A 78 -1.44 -1.59 14.16
N SER A 79 -0.85 -2.40 15.04
CA SER A 79 0.32 -1.97 15.83
C SER A 79 1.53 -1.75 14.92
N LEU A 80 1.60 -0.55 14.34
CA LEU A 80 2.70 -0.07 13.50
C LEU A 80 3.91 0.32 14.31
N GLN A 81 3.87 0.14 15.64
CA GLN A 81 4.99 0.45 16.53
C GLN A 81 6.29 -0.26 16.14
N ARG A 82 6.24 -1.25 15.23
CA ARG A 82 7.40 -2.02 14.76
C ARG A 82 7.66 -1.93 13.26
N VAL A 83 6.77 -1.33 12.47
CA VAL A 83 6.88 -1.34 11.01
C VAL A 83 7.00 0.09 10.51
N SER A 84 8.17 0.44 9.99
CA SER A 84 8.35 1.69 9.25
C SER A 84 7.95 1.51 7.79
N LEU A 85 7.60 2.60 7.10
CA LEU A 85 7.33 2.55 5.65
C LEU A 85 8.55 2.01 4.88
N SER A 86 9.78 2.37 5.30
CA SER A 86 11.01 1.85 4.69
C SER A 86 11.17 0.34 4.86
N THR A 87 10.85 -0.20 6.04
CA THR A 87 10.87 -1.65 6.31
C THR A 87 9.85 -2.37 5.45
N LEU A 88 8.63 -1.84 5.38
CA LEU A 88 7.56 -2.39 4.56
C LEU A 88 7.94 -2.42 3.08
N VAL A 89 8.50 -1.33 2.55
CA VAL A 89 8.96 -1.27 1.14
C VAL A 89 10.09 -2.27 0.91
N THR A 90 11.03 -2.36 1.83
CA THR A 90 12.14 -3.33 1.75
C THR A 90 11.61 -4.76 1.75
N ASP A 91 10.62 -5.08 2.58
CA ASP A 91 10.03 -6.41 2.63
C ASP A 91 9.22 -6.74 1.37
N LEU A 92 8.50 -5.76 0.81
CA LEU A 92 7.79 -5.92 -0.46
C LEU A 92 8.77 -6.16 -1.62
N LEU A 93 9.86 -5.39 -1.66
CA LEU A 93 10.93 -5.55 -2.64
C LEU A 93 11.60 -6.92 -2.51
N TYR A 94 11.89 -7.35 -1.28
CA TYR A 94 12.46 -8.67 -1.02
C TYR A 94 11.52 -9.79 -1.50
N ARG A 95 10.23 -9.71 -1.18
CA ARG A 95 9.23 -10.69 -1.66
C ARG A 95 9.14 -10.69 -3.19
N PHE A 96 9.13 -9.51 -3.80
CA PHE A 96 9.12 -9.36 -5.24
C PHE A 96 10.35 -10.02 -5.90
N CYS A 97 11.53 -9.77 -5.35
CA CYS A 97 12.79 -10.37 -5.79
C CYS A 97 12.78 -11.90 -5.66
N VAL A 98 12.34 -12.43 -4.51
CA VAL A 98 12.26 -13.89 -4.28
C VAL A 98 11.27 -14.56 -5.24
N ASP A 99 10.10 -13.96 -5.47
CA ASP A 99 9.10 -14.48 -6.40
C ASP A 99 9.57 -14.40 -7.87
N ALA A 100 10.32 -13.34 -8.23
CA ALA A 100 10.89 -13.15 -9.56
C ALA A 100 12.03 -14.16 -9.86
N GLN A 101 12.85 -14.48 -8.85
CA GLN A 101 13.93 -15.47 -8.99
C GLN A 101 13.46 -16.89 -9.29
N GLN A 102 12.20 -17.22 -8.98
CA GLN A 102 11.63 -18.51 -9.37
C GLN A 102 11.19 -18.57 -10.84
N GLY A 103 11.21 -17.45 -11.57
CA GLY A 103 10.66 -17.37 -12.94
C GLY A 103 11.57 -16.78 -14.02
N SER A 104 12.59 -16.00 -13.70
CA SER A 104 13.50 -15.46 -14.70
C SER A 104 14.76 -14.85 -14.07
N GLU A 105 15.92 -15.18 -14.61
CA GLU A 105 17.20 -14.56 -14.29
C GLU A 105 17.12 -13.03 -14.45
N GLY A 106 17.33 -12.24 -13.38
CA GLY A 106 17.76 -10.85 -13.56
C GLY A 106 17.25 -9.75 -12.62
N VAL A 107 16.38 -9.99 -11.63
CA VAL A 107 15.70 -8.87 -10.91
C VAL A 107 16.20 -8.60 -9.48
N CYS A 108 17.23 -9.29 -8.99
CA CYS A 108 17.54 -9.31 -7.54
C CYS A 108 18.78 -8.53 -7.10
N ALA A 109 18.81 -7.25 -7.44
CA ALA A 109 19.55 -6.27 -6.63
C ALA A 109 18.77 -4.96 -6.62
N GLY A 110 17.55 -5.00 -6.08
CA GLY A 110 16.86 -3.77 -5.71
C GLY A 110 17.77 -3.00 -4.77
N SER A 111 18.34 -1.92 -5.28
CA SER A 111 19.32 -1.11 -4.58
C SER A 111 18.62 -0.36 -3.44
N TRP A 112 19.37 0.04 -2.42
CA TRP A 112 18.85 0.93 -1.38
C TRP A 112 18.21 2.21 -1.98
N ASN A 113 18.70 2.65 -3.15
CA ASN A 113 18.12 3.77 -3.86
C ASN A 113 16.69 3.47 -4.35
N ASP A 114 16.43 2.25 -4.83
CA ASP A 114 15.08 1.85 -5.27
C ASP A 114 14.09 1.83 -4.09
N THR A 115 14.55 1.38 -2.92
CA THR A 115 13.76 1.45 -1.68
C THR A 115 13.46 2.89 -1.31
N MET A 116 14.47 3.76 -1.28
CA MET A 116 14.30 5.16 -0.87
C MET A 116 13.45 5.96 -1.87
N GLU A 117 13.62 5.74 -3.16
CA GLU A 117 12.76 6.32 -4.20
C GLU A 117 11.30 5.90 -3.99
N MET A 118 11.06 4.60 -3.78
CA MET A 118 9.71 4.09 -3.51
C MET A 118 9.11 4.69 -2.22
N VAL A 119 9.89 4.79 -1.14
CA VAL A 119 9.45 5.42 0.10
C VAL A 119 9.04 6.88 -0.12
N ASN A 120 9.82 7.64 -0.91
CA ASN A 120 9.50 9.02 -1.26
C ASN A 120 8.19 9.10 -2.05
N ARG A 121 8.03 8.26 -3.09
CA ARG A 121 6.79 8.21 -3.89
C ARG A 121 5.57 7.85 -3.06
N LEU A 122 5.71 6.90 -2.14
CA LEU A 122 4.62 6.54 -1.23
C LEU A 122 4.30 7.67 -0.26
N HIS A 123 5.30 8.38 0.26
CA HIS A 123 5.05 9.55 1.10
C HIS A 123 4.30 10.65 0.34
N GLU A 124 4.67 10.92 -0.92
CA GLU A 124 3.95 11.86 -1.78
C GLU A 124 2.50 11.40 -2.03
N ALA A 125 2.31 10.12 -2.38
CA ALA A 125 0.99 9.54 -2.58
C ALA A 125 0.12 9.65 -1.32
N GLU A 126 0.67 9.35 -0.14
CA GLU A 126 -0.01 9.52 1.14
C GLU A 126 -0.47 10.97 1.34
N MET A 127 0.43 11.93 1.11
CA MET A 127 0.13 13.35 1.29
C MET A 127 -0.94 13.83 0.31
N VAL A 128 -0.95 13.33 -0.92
CA VAL A 128 -2.01 13.60 -1.90
C VAL A 128 -3.35 13.08 -1.42
N LEU A 129 -3.41 11.82 -0.97
CA LEU A 129 -4.65 11.20 -0.46
C LEU A 129 -5.19 11.96 0.75
N LEU A 130 -4.34 12.24 1.74
CA LEU A 130 -4.73 12.95 2.96
C LEU A 130 -5.19 14.37 2.67
N ARG A 131 -4.48 15.14 1.82
CA ARG A 131 -4.89 16.50 1.48
C ARG A 131 -6.25 16.54 0.80
N ARG A 132 -6.52 15.63 -0.13
CA ARG A 132 -7.82 15.55 -0.82
C ARG A 132 -8.96 15.29 0.15
N GLN A 133 -8.70 14.51 1.19
CA GLN A 133 -9.67 14.18 2.24
C GLN A 133 -9.64 15.16 3.42
N ARG A 134 -8.95 16.30 3.28
CA ARG A 134 -8.77 17.31 4.35
C ARG A 134 -8.23 16.70 5.65
N PHE A 135 -7.32 15.73 5.52
CA PHE A 135 -6.69 14.98 6.61
C PHE A 135 -7.66 14.16 7.47
N VAL A 136 -8.85 13.87 6.94
CA VAL A 136 -9.83 12.97 7.57
C VAL A 136 -9.74 11.61 6.89
N VAL A 137 -9.62 10.53 7.65
CA VAL A 137 -9.67 9.17 7.10
C VAL A 137 -11.10 8.63 7.21
N PRO A 138 -11.78 8.40 6.08
CA PRO A 138 -13.17 7.95 6.09
C PRO A 138 -13.34 6.60 6.82
N GLY A 139 -14.46 6.46 7.55
CA GLY A 139 -14.78 5.25 8.31
C GLY A 139 -14.02 5.12 9.63
N VAL A 140 -13.01 5.95 9.88
CA VAL A 140 -12.33 6.02 11.18
C VAL A 140 -13.02 7.09 12.01
N SER A 141 -13.82 6.68 12.99
CA SER A 141 -14.29 7.57 14.04
C SER A 141 -13.09 7.97 14.90
N VAL A 142 -12.75 9.26 14.91
CA VAL A 142 -11.86 9.83 15.92
C VAL A 142 -12.60 9.65 17.24
N GLY A 143 -12.27 8.59 17.98
CA GLY A 143 -12.77 8.41 19.34
C GLY A 143 -12.26 9.60 20.14
N ILE A 144 -13.17 10.52 20.45
CA ILE A 144 -12.98 11.43 21.57
C ILE A 144 -12.89 10.49 22.78
N ALA A 145 -11.66 10.26 23.25
CA ALA A 145 -11.43 9.78 24.60
C ALA A 145 -11.69 10.93 25.58
#